data_AF-A0AAX1XJE0-F1
#
_entry.id   AF-A0AAX1XJE0-F1
#
_cell.length_a   1.000
_cell.length_b   1.000
_cell.length_c   1.000
_cell.angle_alpha   90.00
_cell.angle_beta   90.00
_cell.angle_gamma   90.00
#
_symmetry.space_group_name_H-M   'P 1'
#
loop_
_entity.id
_entity.type
_entity.pdbx_description
1 polymer ?
#
loop_
_entity_poly.entity_id
_entity_poly.type
_entity_poly.pdbx_seq_one_letter_code
_entity_poly.pdbx_strand_id
1 'polypeptide(L)'
;MSKLVYSVGLNDVKGGYKLPSYRRWTKMLERCYKKNNGALVCNEWLAFSRFNQWYNFKAKQLASVGYDIEQLVMDKDLLAIDGLVYSPQTCVFLPPAINTFLSNCQPKKSRDKAKEFGLPQGVCIEHTAKQKPYRIKTIGRSKQTIIYFSTPEDAYCYRLHLRCKELERLLLTYKKLLKQQCAYGKLAQLTHLENMMNYETLQRLCLEAQDI
;
A
#
# COMPACT_ATOMS: atom_id res chain seq x y z
N MET A 1 13.97 16.26 33.14
CA MET A 1 13.19 15.24 32.39
C MET A 1 13.75 15.16 30.98
N SER A 2 13.93 13.96 30.43
CA SER A 2 14.31 13.81 29.01
C SER A 2 13.16 14.30 28.12
N LYS A 3 13.49 15.01 27.05
CA LYS A 3 12.49 15.51 26.09
C LYS A 3 11.88 14.32 25.34
N LEU A 4 10.56 14.17 25.43
CA LEU A 4 9.83 13.16 24.66
C LEU A 4 9.88 13.48 23.16
N VAL A 5 9.93 12.44 22.34
CA VAL A 5 9.87 12.53 20.88
C VAL A 5 8.41 12.67 20.45
N TYR A 6 8.09 13.77 19.76
CA TYR A 6 6.70 14.14 19.40
C TYR A 6 5.73 14.13 20.59
N SER A 7 6.21 14.55 21.76
CA SER A 7 5.44 14.65 23.01
C SER A 7 4.90 13.34 23.59
N VAL A 8 5.21 12.18 22.99
CA VAL A 8 4.71 10.87 23.45
C VAL A 8 5.79 9.79 23.53
N GLY A 9 6.80 9.83 22.67
CA GLY A 9 7.81 8.78 22.56
C GLY A 9 8.93 8.94 23.58
N LEU A 10 9.16 7.91 24.39
CA LEU A 10 10.27 7.85 25.33
C LEU A 10 11.46 7.12 24.68
N ASN A 11 12.56 7.87 24.46
CA ASN A 11 13.84 7.26 24.13
C ASN A 11 14.55 6.85 25.43
N ASP A 12 14.28 5.63 25.88
CA ASP A 12 14.81 5.00 27.09
C ASP A 12 16.13 4.24 26.86
N VAL A 13 16.69 4.28 25.65
CA VAL A 13 17.96 3.61 25.30
C VAL A 13 19.07 4.64 25.13
N LYS A 14 20.09 4.58 26.00
CA LYS A 14 21.28 5.43 25.88
C LYS A 14 21.97 5.19 24.53
N GLY A 15 22.15 6.26 23.74
CA GLY A 15 22.72 6.16 22.39
C GLY A 15 21.77 5.57 21.34
N GLY A 16 20.50 5.31 21.68
CA GLY A 16 19.52 4.67 20.80
C GLY A 16 19.30 5.40 19.47
N TYR A 17 19.52 6.72 19.43
CA TYR A 17 19.41 7.54 18.22
C TYR A 17 20.37 7.15 17.08
N LYS A 18 21.42 6.37 17.39
CA LYS A 18 22.36 5.83 16.40
C LYS A 18 21.89 4.51 15.77
N LEU A 19 20.85 3.88 16.32
CA LEU A 19 20.35 2.60 15.83
C LEU A 19 19.44 2.80 14.59
N PRO A 20 19.50 1.94 13.58
CA PRO A 20 18.63 2.04 12.40
C PRO A 20 17.12 2.00 12.73
N SER A 21 16.77 1.21 13.75
CA SER A 21 15.40 1.11 14.29
C SER A 21 14.86 2.45 14.79
N TYR A 22 15.71 3.34 15.30
CA TYR A 22 15.30 4.66 15.81
C TYR A 22 14.72 5.53 14.71
N ARG A 23 15.31 5.50 13.51
CA ARG A 23 14.77 6.21 12.34
C ARG A 23 13.36 5.71 11.99
N ARG A 24 13.12 4.40 12.06
CA ARG A 24 11.81 3.81 11.79
C ARG A 24 10.79 4.17 12.87
N TRP A 25 11.18 4.06 14.12
CA TRP A 25 10.36 4.42 15.29
C TRP A 25 9.93 5.89 15.25
N THR A 26 10.88 6.81 15.06
CA THR A 26 10.58 8.24 14.96
C THR A 26 9.70 8.57 13.77
N LYS A 27 9.90 7.95 12.59
CA LYS A 27 9.02 8.14 11.43
C LYS A 27 7.59 7.65 11.67
N MET A 28 7.42 6.54 12.39
CA MET A 28 6.11 6.05 12.80
C MET A 28 5.41 7.04 13.75
N LEU A 29 6.12 7.51 14.79
CA LEU A 29 5.58 8.52 15.71
C LEU A 29 5.26 9.85 15.00
N GLU A 30 6.09 10.27 14.04
CA GLU A 30 5.84 11.47 13.24
C GLU A 30 4.51 11.38 12.49
N ARG A 31 4.24 10.23 11.83
CA ARG A 31 2.99 9.98 11.10
C ARG A 31 1.77 10.04 12.03
N CYS A 32 1.89 9.51 13.24
CA CYS A 32 0.77 9.40 14.18
C CYS A 32 0.51 10.71 14.93
N TYR A 33 1.55 11.35 15.48
CA TYR A 33 1.38 12.40 16.49
C TYR A 33 1.78 13.80 16.03
N LYS A 34 2.59 13.92 14.97
CA LYS A 34 2.93 15.23 14.38
C LYS A 34 2.06 15.56 13.17
N LYS A 35 1.87 14.60 12.26
CA LYS A 35 1.03 14.79 11.06
C LYS A 35 -0.45 14.48 11.31
N ASN A 36 -0.74 13.78 12.41
CA ASN A 36 -2.08 13.37 12.82
C ASN A 36 -2.86 12.70 11.69
N ASN A 37 -2.28 11.66 11.09
CA ASN A 37 -2.90 10.93 9.98
C ASN A 37 -4.05 10.00 10.42
N GLY A 38 -4.60 10.17 11.63
CA GLY A 38 -5.63 9.30 12.20
C GLY A 38 -5.13 7.91 12.63
N ALA A 39 -3.81 7.72 12.69
CA ALA A 39 -3.19 6.47 13.16
C ALA A 39 -2.61 6.64 14.56
N LEU A 40 -2.59 5.55 15.33
CA LEU A 40 -2.04 5.46 16.68
C LEU A 40 -0.91 4.43 16.73
N VAL A 41 -0.15 4.45 17.81
CA VAL A 41 0.90 3.47 18.10
C VAL A 41 0.53 2.76 19.39
N CYS A 42 0.72 1.43 19.46
CA CYS A 42 0.46 0.70 20.70
C CYS A 42 1.32 1.23 21.85
N ASN A 43 0.79 1.17 23.08
CA ASN A 43 1.45 1.74 24.26
C ASN A 43 2.88 1.23 24.46
N GLU A 44 3.11 -0.06 24.19
CA GLU A 44 4.44 -0.66 24.31
C GLU A 44 5.47 0.03 23.42
N TRP A 45 5.11 0.38 22.18
CA TRP A 45 6.01 1.02 21.23
C TRP A 45 6.17 2.53 21.47
N LEU A 46 5.54 3.11 22.50
CA LEU A 46 5.90 4.45 22.96
C LEU A 46 7.27 4.46 23.66
N ALA A 47 7.74 3.32 24.18
CA ALA A 47 9.11 3.14 24.64
C ALA A 47 10.00 2.61 23.49
N PHE A 48 11.10 3.31 23.21
CA PHE A 48 11.98 2.94 22.10
C PHE A 48 12.63 1.55 22.30
N SER A 49 12.99 1.18 23.51
CA SER A 49 13.56 -0.14 23.83
C SER A 49 12.69 -1.30 23.34
N ARG A 50 11.38 -1.20 23.54
CA ARG A 50 10.40 -2.22 23.14
C ARG A 50 10.23 -2.31 21.63
N PHE A 51 10.12 -1.16 20.97
CA PHE A 51 10.12 -1.12 19.51
C PHE A 51 11.43 -1.70 18.94
N ASN A 52 12.58 -1.34 19.51
CA ASN A 52 13.88 -1.80 19.07
C ASN A 52 14.04 -3.32 19.24
N GLN A 53 13.54 -3.90 20.33
CA GLN A 53 13.51 -5.35 20.54
C GLN A 53 12.71 -6.06 19.44
N TRP A 54 11.50 -5.58 19.15
CA TRP A 54 10.67 -6.12 18.07
C TRP A 54 11.34 -5.96 16.70
N TYR A 55 11.94 -4.80 16.43
CA TYR A 55 12.65 -4.54 15.18
C TYR A 55 13.78 -5.54 14.96
N ASN A 56 14.61 -5.77 15.97
CA ASN A 56 15.74 -6.69 15.89
C ASN A 56 15.29 -8.15 15.75
N PHE A 57 14.19 -8.53 16.41
CA PHE A 57 13.58 -9.84 16.22
C PHE A 57 13.13 -10.02 14.75
N LYS A 58 12.43 -9.03 14.19
CA LYS A 58 12.03 -9.04 12.77
C LYS A 58 13.23 -9.07 11.83
N ALA A 59 14.28 -8.30 12.11
CA ALA A 59 15.49 -8.28 11.30
C ALA A 59 16.11 -9.68 11.17
N LYS A 60 16.25 -10.40 12.29
CA LYS A 60 16.72 -11.80 12.29
C LYS A 60 15.78 -12.73 11.55
N GLN A 61 14.47 -12.61 11.79
CA GLN A 61 13.44 -13.42 11.15
C GLN A 61 13.45 -13.26 9.62
N LEU A 62 13.74 -12.06 9.11
CA LEU A 62 13.77 -11.75 7.69
C LEU A 62 15.10 -12.12 7.04
N ALA A 63 16.21 -11.94 7.76
CA ALA A 63 17.52 -12.40 7.32
C ALA A 63 17.53 -13.92 7.08
N SER A 64 16.82 -14.72 7.88
CA SER A 64 16.73 -16.18 7.71
C SER A 64 16.04 -16.61 6.42
N VAL A 65 15.32 -15.70 5.74
CA VAL A 65 14.69 -15.94 4.43
C VAL A 65 15.34 -15.11 3.31
N GLY A 66 16.51 -14.53 3.57
CA GLY A 66 17.35 -13.84 2.57
C GLY A 66 17.00 -12.36 2.35
N TYR A 67 16.39 -11.69 3.33
CA TYR A 67 16.00 -10.28 3.21
C TYR A 67 16.68 -9.41 4.26
N ASP A 68 17.23 -8.29 3.80
CA ASP A 68 17.71 -7.20 4.65
C ASP A 68 16.54 -6.27 4.99
N ILE A 69 16.26 -6.12 6.29
CA ILE A 69 15.18 -5.29 6.81
C ILE A 69 15.34 -3.80 6.42
N GLU A 70 16.56 -3.32 6.21
CA GLU A 70 16.80 -1.93 5.82
C GLU A 70 16.31 -1.62 4.40
N GLN A 71 16.24 -2.64 3.54
CA GLN A 71 15.73 -2.54 2.16
C GLN A 71 14.20 -2.64 2.09
N LEU A 72 13.55 -2.95 3.22
CA LEU A 72 12.10 -3.11 3.31
C LEU A 72 11.45 -1.89 3.97
N VAL A 73 10.16 -1.69 3.70
CA VAL A 73 9.34 -0.63 4.26
C VAL A 73 8.44 -1.22 5.34
N MET A 74 8.47 -0.63 6.54
CA MET A 74 7.54 -1.01 7.61
C MET A 74 6.21 -0.32 7.37
N ASP A 75 5.13 -1.10 7.24
CA ASP A 75 3.78 -0.56 7.16
C ASP A 75 2.76 -1.51 7.82
N LYS A 76 1.61 -0.95 8.21
CA LYS A 76 0.50 -1.66 8.86
C LYS A 76 -0.64 -1.98 7.91
N ASP A 77 -0.72 -1.26 6.79
CA ASP A 77 -1.92 -1.20 5.95
C ASP A 77 -2.25 -2.53 5.26
N LEU A 78 -1.31 -3.48 5.20
CA LEU A 78 -1.60 -4.82 4.70
C LEU A 78 -2.37 -5.69 5.73
N LEU A 79 -1.97 -5.67 7.00
CA LEU A 79 -2.55 -6.58 8.02
C LEU A 79 -3.56 -5.91 8.93
N ALA A 80 -3.48 -4.59 9.13
CA ALA A 80 -4.42 -3.88 9.99
C ALA A 80 -5.83 -3.91 9.41
N ILE A 81 -6.76 -4.47 10.17
CA ILE A 81 -8.19 -4.23 9.96
C ILE A 81 -8.43 -2.79 10.42
N ASP A 82 -9.04 -1.97 9.56
CA ASP A 82 -9.30 -0.53 9.74
C ASP A 82 -8.08 0.42 9.76
N GLY A 83 -6.85 -0.10 9.70
CA GLY A 83 -5.67 0.71 9.39
C GLY A 83 -5.28 1.75 10.45
N LEU A 84 -5.71 1.59 11.71
CA LEU A 84 -5.51 2.62 12.73
C LEU A 84 -4.23 2.46 13.56
N VAL A 85 -3.86 1.25 13.99
CA VAL A 85 -2.82 1.09 15.03
C VAL A 85 -1.54 0.43 14.49
N TYR A 86 -0.39 1.05 14.75
CA TYR A 86 0.92 0.42 14.62
C TYR A 86 1.20 -0.46 15.84
N SER A 87 1.31 -1.77 15.62
CA SER A 87 1.65 -2.75 16.66
C SER A 87 2.42 -3.94 16.07
N PRO A 88 3.00 -4.82 16.92
CA PRO A 88 3.62 -6.06 16.44
C PRO A 88 2.72 -6.96 15.60
N GLN A 89 1.41 -6.88 15.81
CA GLN A 89 0.40 -7.72 15.15
C GLN A 89 -0.03 -7.14 13.79
N THR A 90 0.01 -5.81 13.63
CA THR A 90 -0.44 -5.14 12.41
C THR A 90 0.70 -4.77 11.47
N CYS A 91 1.92 -4.59 11.98
CA CYS A 91 3.04 -4.12 11.17
C CYS A 91 3.82 -5.26 10.49
N VAL A 92 4.12 -5.04 9.22
CA VAL A 92 4.92 -5.91 8.36
C VAL A 92 5.99 -5.12 7.62
N PHE A 93 7.05 -5.82 7.22
CA PHE A 93 8.08 -5.28 6.34
C PHE A 93 7.83 -5.74 4.90
N LEU A 94 7.56 -4.78 4.03
CA LEU A 94 7.22 -5.02 2.63
C LEU A 94 8.30 -4.47 1.70
N PRO A 95 8.58 -5.13 0.56
CA PRO A 95 9.37 -4.52 -0.49
C PRO A 95 8.70 -3.23 -0.97
N PRO A 96 9.46 -2.21 -1.40
CA PRO A 96 8.91 -0.97 -1.94
C PRO A 96 7.87 -1.20 -3.05
N ALA A 97 8.06 -2.24 -3.87
CA ALA A 97 7.12 -2.63 -4.92
C ALA A 97 5.73 -3.03 -4.38
N ILE A 98 5.66 -3.84 -3.31
CA ILE A 98 4.38 -4.22 -2.70
C ILE A 98 3.75 -3.02 -2.00
N ASN A 99 4.53 -2.24 -1.24
CA ASN A 99 4.02 -1.07 -0.54
C ASN A 99 3.40 -0.04 -1.50
N THR A 100 4.06 0.17 -2.65
CA THR A 100 3.56 1.05 -3.72
C THR A 100 2.32 0.48 -4.40
N PHE A 101 2.27 -0.85 -4.64
CA PHE A 101 1.10 -1.51 -5.19
C PHE A 101 -0.14 -1.27 -4.31
N LEU A 102 -0.02 -1.49 -2.98
CA LEU A 102 -1.08 -1.27 -2.00
C LEU A 102 -1.53 0.19 -1.95
N SER A 103 -0.57 1.12 -1.92
CA SER A 103 -0.86 2.57 -1.93
C SER A 103 -1.65 3.00 -3.17
N ASN A 104 -1.48 2.29 -4.30
CA ASN A 104 -2.22 2.54 -5.52
C ASN A 104 -3.56 1.80 -5.59
N CYS A 105 -3.87 0.85 -4.69
CA CYS A 105 -5.22 0.29 -4.55
C CYS A 105 -6.15 1.25 -3.81
N GLN A 106 -5.61 2.08 -2.91
CA GLN A 106 -6.43 2.97 -2.12
C GLN A 106 -7.12 4.04 -2.99
N PRO A 107 -8.39 4.38 -2.71
CA PRO A 107 -9.08 5.48 -3.35
C PRO A 107 -8.29 6.77 -3.10
N LYS A 108 -7.74 7.36 -4.16
CA LYS A 108 -7.11 8.68 -4.02
C LYS A 108 -8.22 9.72 -3.87
N LYS A 109 -8.07 10.65 -2.92
CA LYS A 109 -8.81 11.92 -2.94
C LYS A 109 -8.34 12.67 -4.19
N SER A 110 -8.95 12.37 -5.33
CA SER A 110 -8.50 12.92 -6.62
C SER A 110 -8.67 14.44 -6.61
N ARG A 111 -7.61 15.15 -7.00
CA ARG A 111 -7.70 16.52 -7.50
C ARG A 111 -8.09 16.55 -9.00
N ASP A 112 -8.39 15.39 -9.57
CA ASP A 112 -8.51 15.19 -11.01
C ASP A 112 -9.97 15.35 -11.48
N LYS A 113 -10.13 16.05 -12.60
CA LYS A 113 -11.36 16.13 -13.41
C LYS A 113 -11.98 14.76 -13.75
N ALA A 114 -11.23 13.65 -13.62
CA ALA A 114 -11.75 12.30 -13.83
C ALA A 114 -12.96 11.94 -12.93
N LYS A 115 -13.04 12.47 -11.71
CA LYS A 115 -14.24 12.31 -10.85
C LYS A 115 -15.44 13.11 -11.36
N GLU A 116 -15.20 14.28 -11.97
CA GLU A 116 -16.23 15.12 -12.57
C GLU A 116 -16.96 14.40 -13.71
N PHE A 117 -16.23 13.54 -14.43
CA PHE A 117 -16.75 12.70 -15.51
C PHE A 117 -17.14 11.28 -15.08
N GLY A 118 -17.12 10.96 -13.77
CA GLY A 118 -17.50 9.63 -13.27
C GLY A 118 -16.60 8.47 -13.72
N LEU A 119 -15.35 8.74 -14.13
CA LEU A 119 -14.49 7.70 -14.71
C LEU A 119 -13.90 6.76 -13.65
N PRO A 120 -13.72 5.45 -13.98
CA PRO A 120 -13.06 4.51 -13.10
C PRO A 120 -11.62 4.92 -12.75
N GLN A 121 -11.17 4.57 -11.54
CA GLN A 121 -9.86 4.99 -11.04
C GLN A 121 -8.71 4.56 -11.96
N GLY A 122 -7.95 5.55 -12.46
CA GLY A 122 -6.79 5.33 -13.32
C GLY A 122 -7.10 5.25 -14.82
N VAL A 123 -8.37 5.44 -15.21
CA VAL A 123 -8.79 5.76 -16.58
C VAL A 123 -8.78 7.28 -16.74
N CYS A 124 -8.24 7.75 -17.85
CA CYS A 124 -8.26 9.16 -18.22
C CYS A 124 -8.89 9.33 -19.59
N ILE A 125 -9.54 10.47 -19.82
CA ILE A 125 -10.01 10.84 -21.14
C ILE A 125 -8.99 11.75 -21.85
N GLU A 126 -8.83 11.55 -23.15
CA GLU A 126 -8.04 12.35 -24.09
C GLU A 126 -9.04 12.98 -25.07
N HIS A 127 -9.39 14.23 -24.82
CA HIS A 127 -10.44 14.93 -25.57
C HIS A 127 -10.10 15.15 -27.05
N THR A 128 -8.83 15.00 -27.44
CA THR A 128 -8.36 15.18 -28.81
C THR A 128 -8.53 13.92 -29.68
N ALA A 129 -8.72 12.75 -29.08
CA ALA A 129 -8.85 11.49 -29.80
C ALA A 129 -10.32 11.18 -30.14
N LYS A 130 -10.66 11.14 -31.43
CA LYS A 130 -12.05 10.96 -31.88
C LYS A 130 -12.60 9.53 -31.74
N GLN A 131 -11.77 8.49 -31.90
CA GLN A 131 -12.24 7.09 -31.87
C GLN A 131 -11.90 6.35 -30.57
N LYS A 132 -10.79 6.69 -29.91
CA LYS A 132 -10.33 6.03 -28.68
C LYS A 132 -9.96 7.06 -27.61
N PRO A 133 -10.94 7.75 -27.02
CA PRO A 133 -10.68 8.84 -26.11
C PRO A 133 -10.22 8.35 -24.73
N TYR A 134 -10.44 7.09 -24.37
CA TYR A 134 -10.05 6.59 -23.04
C TYR A 134 -8.63 6.04 -23.06
N ARG A 135 -7.85 6.37 -22.05
CA ARG A 135 -6.47 5.90 -21.95
C ARG A 135 -6.10 5.48 -20.54
N ILE A 136 -5.15 4.56 -20.48
CA ILE A 136 -4.45 4.21 -19.25
C ILE A 136 -2.95 4.47 -19.44
N LYS A 137 -2.30 4.87 -18.35
CA LYS A 137 -0.83 4.91 -18.28
C LYS A 137 -0.34 3.66 -17.59
N THR A 138 0.51 2.90 -18.27
CA THR A 138 1.20 1.74 -17.69
C THR A 138 2.67 2.08 -17.47
N ILE A 139 3.20 1.63 -16.33
CA ILE A 139 4.62 1.78 -16.00
C ILE A 139 5.24 0.40 -16.16
N GLY A 140 5.98 0.20 -17.25
CA GLY A 140 6.85 -0.97 -17.40
C GLY A 140 8.16 -0.81 -16.64
N ARG A 141 9.05 -1.80 -16.73
CA ARG A 141 10.37 -1.76 -16.07
C ARG A 141 11.28 -0.60 -16.53
N SER A 142 11.08 -0.09 -17.73
CA SER A 142 11.99 0.89 -18.35
C SER A 142 11.31 1.97 -19.19
N LYS A 143 10.01 1.84 -19.51
CA LYS A 143 9.26 2.85 -20.27
C LYS A 143 7.82 2.94 -19.78
N GLN A 144 7.28 4.17 -19.84
CA GLN A 144 5.84 4.40 -19.72
C GLN A 144 5.20 4.12 -21.07
N THR A 145 4.07 3.43 -21.06
CA THR A 145 3.25 3.20 -22.26
C THR A 145 1.85 3.74 -22.02
N ILE A 146 1.30 4.37 -23.06
CA ILE A 146 -0.07 4.86 -23.05
C ILE A 146 -0.86 3.97 -24.00
N ILE A 147 -1.95 3.39 -23.51
CA ILE A 147 -2.83 2.50 -24.29
C ILE A 147 -4.20 3.16 -24.34
N TYR A 148 -4.79 3.18 -25.54
CA TYR A 148 -6.06 3.84 -25.83
C TYR A 148 -7.17 2.82 -26.09
N PHE A 149 -8.38 3.17 -25.66
CA PHE A 149 -9.59 2.35 -25.69
C PHE A 149 -10.78 3.18 -26.15
N SER A 150 -11.76 2.50 -26.75
CA SER A 150 -13.00 3.13 -27.23
C SER A 150 -13.97 3.43 -26.09
N THR A 151 -13.94 2.63 -25.02
CA THR A 151 -14.82 2.75 -23.85
C THR A 151 -14.01 2.85 -22.55
N PRO A 152 -14.55 3.50 -21.50
CA PRO A 152 -13.89 3.55 -20.19
C PRO A 152 -13.89 2.18 -19.49
N GLU A 153 -14.86 1.32 -19.78
CA GLU A 153 -14.97 -0.04 -19.25
C GLU A 153 -13.82 -0.91 -19.77
N ASP A 154 -13.55 -0.89 -21.08
CA ASP A 154 -12.44 -1.66 -21.66
C ASP A 154 -11.09 -1.22 -21.07
N ALA A 155 -10.93 0.10 -20.93
CA ALA A 155 -9.74 0.68 -20.31
C ALA A 155 -9.57 0.19 -18.86
N TYR A 156 -10.67 0.15 -18.09
CA TYR A 156 -10.64 -0.27 -16.70
C TYR A 156 -10.45 -1.78 -16.56
N CYS A 157 -11.15 -2.61 -17.34
CA CYS A 157 -10.97 -4.06 -17.39
C CYS A 157 -9.52 -4.44 -17.71
N TYR A 158 -8.92 -3.79 -18.72
CA TYR A 158 -7.52 -4.01 -19.05
C TYR A 158 -6.58 -3.57 -17.91
N ARG A 159 -6.89 -2.46 -17.23
CA ARG A 159 -6.14 -2.02 -16.05
C ARG A 159 -6.23 -3.04 -14.92
N LEU A 160 -7.42 -3.57 -14.60
CA LEU A 160 -7.60 -4.61 -13.59
C LEU A 160 -6.78 -5.86 -13.93
N HIS A 161 -6.82 -6.30 -15.18
CA HIS A 161 -6.01 -7.43 -15.65
C HIS A 161 -4.51 -7.24 -15.41
N LEU A 162 -3.97 -6.06 -15.74
CA LEU A 162 -2.57 -5.75 -15.46
C LEU A 162 -2.25 -5.73 -13.96
N ARG A 163 -3.18 -5.26 -13.14
CA ARG A 163 -3.02 -5.28 -11.67
C ARG A 163 -3.02 -6.70 -11.12
N CYS A 164 -3.90 -7.58 -11.61
CA CYS A 164 -3.90 -8.99 -11.24
C CYS A 164 -2.56 -9.66 -11.57
N LYS A 165 -2.07 -9.46 -12.80
CA LYS A 165 -0.77 -10.00 -13.23
C LYS A 165 0.38 -9.48 -12.37
N GLU A 166 0.39 -8.19 -12.04
CA GLU A 166 1.43 -7.63 -11.19
C GLU A 166 1.34 -8.18 -9.76
N LEU A 167 0.13 -8.35 -9.22
CA LEU A 167 -0.08 -8.94 -7.90
C LEU A 167 0.41 -10.40 -7.85
N GLU A 168 0.07 -11.21 -8.85
CA GLU A 168 0.58 -12.58 -8.99
C GLU A 168 2.10 -12.62 -9.05
N ARG A 169 2.70 -11.72 -9.85
CA ARG A 169 4.16 -11.59 -9.93
C ARG A 169 4.77 -11.24 -8.58
N LEU A 170 4.18 -10.30 -7.84
CA LEU A 170 4.64 -9.90 -6.50
C LEU A 170 4.50 -11.04 -5.48
N LEU A 171 3.37 -11.76 -5.49
CA LEU A 171 3.14 -12.92 -4.63
C LEU A 171 4.17 -14.02 -4.87
N LEU A 172 4.49 -14.31 -6.14
CA LEU A 172 5.49 -15.31 -6.49
C LEU A 172 6.91 -14.85 -6.12
N THR A 173 7.26 -13.61 -6.47
CA THR A 173 8.60 -13.03 -6.22
C THR A 173 8.92 -12.98 -4.73
N TYR A 174 7.96 -12.56 -3.90
CA TYR A 174 8.16 -12.32 -2.47
C TYR A 174 7.52 -13.39 -1.58
N LYS A 175 7.22 -14.58 -2.13
CA LYS A 175 6.53 -15.67 -1.43
C LYS A 175 7.14 -16.01 -0.06
N LYS A 176 8.47 -16.18 -0.02
CA LYS A 176 9.19 -16.52 1.23
C LYS A 176 9.05 -15.41 2.27
N LEU A 177 9.28 -14.15 1.87
CA LEU A 177 9.15 -12.98 2.73
C LEU A 177 7.74 -12.83 3.33
N LEU A 178 6.72 -12.97 2.48
CA LEU A 178 5.32 -12.81 2.88
C LEU A 178 4.85 -13.94 3.78
N LYS A 179 5.24 -15.20 3.51
CA LYS A 179 4.92 -16.34 4.37
C LYS A 179 5.58 -16.22 5.75
N GLN A 180 6.84 -15.80 5.80
CA GLN A 180 7.58 -15.60 7.05
C GLN A 180 6.89 -14.60 7.99
N GLN A 181 6.12 -13.66 7.43
CA GLN A 181 5.40 -12.63 8.17
C GLN A 181 3.88 -12.87 8.24
N CYS A 182 3.40 -14.06 7.85
CA CYS A 182 1.96 -14.39 7.78
C CYS A 182 1.13 -13.44 6.90
N ALA A 183 1.78 -12.74 5.96
CA ALA A 183 1.17 -11.71 5.12
C ALA A 183 0.72 -12.21 3.74
N TYR A 184 1.13 -13.42 3.34
CA TYR A 184 0.85 -13.97 2.02
C TYR A 184 -0.66 -14.10 1.76
N GLY A 185 -1.40 -14.70 2.70
CA GLY A 185 -2.85 -14.91 2.53
C GLY A 185 -3.62 -13.61 2.41
N LYS A 186 -3.23 -12.60 3.19
CA LYS A 186 -3.88 -11.28 3.16
C LYS A 186 -3.63 -10.53 1.84
N LEU A 187 -2.40 -10.57 1.33
CA LEU A 187 -2.08 -10.02 0.01
C LEU A 187 -2.78 -10.80 -1.11
N ALA A 188 -2.86 -12.13 -0.98
CA ALA A 188 -3.55 -12.98 -1.95
C ALA A 188 -5.06 -12.72 -1.97
N GLN A 189 -5.71 -12.40 -0.85
CA GLN A 189 -7.15 -12.05 -0.86
C GLN A 189 -7.47 -10.81 -1.70
N LEU A 190 -6.50 -9.91 -1.93
CA LEU A 190 -6.67 -8.77 -2.83
C LEU A 190 -6.83 -9.19 -4.31
N THR A 191 -6.49 -10.43 -4.68
CA THR A 191 -6.76 -10.92 -6.05
C THR A 191 -8.25 -11.12 -6.29
N HIS A 192 -9.03 -11.42 -5.24
CA HIS A 192 -10.42 -11.87 -5.36
C HIS A 192 -11.46 -10.79 -5.02
N LEU A 193 -11.26 -9.96 -4.01
CA LEU A 193 -12.35 -9.10 -3.48
C LEU A 193 -12.47 -7.72 -4.15
N GLU A 194 -11.36 -6.99 -4.35
CA GLU A 194 -11.42 -5.63 -4.92
C GLU A 194 -11.70 -5.64 -6.43
N ASN A 195 -11.32 -6.71 -7.14
CA ASN A 195 -11.56 -6.84 -8.57
C ASN A 195 -12.99 -7.31 -8.88
N MET A 196 -13.58 -8.18 -8.04
CA MET A 196 -14.95 -8.66 -8.22
C MET A 196 -15.98 -7.57 -7.88
N MET A 197 -15.81 -6.85 -6.76
CA MET A 197 -16.74 -5.78 -6.37
C MET A 197 -16.81 -4.65 -7.41
N ASN A 198 -15.69 -4.27 -8.02
CA ASN A 198 -15.68 -3.25 -9.05
C ASN A 198 -16.20 -3.76 -10.40
N TYR A 199 -15.99 -5.04 -10.72
CA TYR A 199 -16.53 -5.65 -11.93
C TYR A 199 -18.06 -5.80 -11.86
N GLU A 200 -18.61 -6.30 -10.74
CA GLU A 200 -20.06 -6.39 -10.54
C GLU A 200 -20.72 -5.01 -10.55
N THR A 201 -20.09 -4.01 -9.93
CA THR A 201 -20.57 -2.62 -9.95
C THR A 201 -20.58 -2.06 -11.38
N LEU A 202 -19.54 -2.33 -12.18
CA LEU A 202 -19.50 -1.90 -13.58
C LEU A 202 -20.51 -2.64 -14.46
N GLN A 203 -20.64 -3.95 -14.28
CA GLN A 203 -21.62 -4.75 -15.01
C GLN A 203 -23.05 -4.28 -14.71
N ARG A 204 -23.34 -3.93 -13.45
CA ARG A 204 -24.60 -3.33 -13.03
C ARG A 204 -24.83 -1.96 -13.69
N LEU A 205 -23.84 -1.07 -13.64
CA LEU A 205 -23.95 0.26 -14.27
C LEU A 205 -24.13 0.17 -15.80
N CYS A 206 -23.53 -0.82 -16.47
CA CYS A 206 -23.74 -1.06 -17.90
C CYS A 206 -25.15 -1.56 -18.22
N LEU A 207 -25.71 -2.43 -17.39
CA LEU A 207 -27.10 -2.88 -17.56
C LEU A 207 -28.07 -1.72 -17.35
N GLU A 208 -27.87 -0.91 -16.30
CA GLU A 208 -28.66 0.29 -16.02
C GLU A 208 -28.57 1.35 -17.14
N ALA A 209 -27.47 1.38 -17.91
CA ALA A 209 -27.29 2.28 -19.06
C ALA A 209 -27.89 1.75 -20.37
N GLN A 210 -28.23 0.46 -20.44
CA GLN A 210 -28.88 -0.17 -21.60
C GLN A 210 -30.41 -0.16 -21.51
N ASP A 211 -30.95 0.07 -20.31
CA ASP A 211 -32.39 0.12 -20.02
C ASP A 211 -33.00 1.55 -20.12
N ILE A 212 -32.38 2.46 -20.89
CA ILE A 212 -32.86 3.83 -21.17
C ILE A 212 -33.10 4.03 -22.67
#